data_AF-A0A833Z1Q4-F1
#
_entry.id   AF-A0A833Z1Q4-F1
#
_cell.length_a   1.000
_cell.length_b   1.000
_cell.length_c   1.000
_cell.angle_alpha   90.00
_cell.angle_beta   90.00
_cell.angle_gamma   90.00
#
_symmetry.space_group_name_H-M   'P 1'
#
loop_
_entity.id
_entity.type
_entity.pdbx_description
1 polymer ?
#
loop_
_entity_poly.entity_id
_entity_poly.type
_entity_poly.pdbx_seq_one_letter_code
_entity_poly.pdbx_strand_id
1 'polypeptide(L)'
;MKHPSAVTACNLDLENLITDSNRSIATLAITTLLKTGSESSVDRLMKQISSFVSEISDEFKVVVVQAISALCQKYPRKHSVMMTFLSNMLRDDGGFEYKRAIVDCIISIVEENPESKEAGLAHLCEFIEDCEHTVLATKILHLLGKEGPRTPVPSKYIRFIFNRVVLENEAVRAAAVSALAKFGAQNENLLPSILVLLQRCMMDTDDEVRDRATFYLNVLQQRQMALNATYIFNGLTVSVPGMEKALHQYTLEPSEKPFDMKSVPLAMAPVFEQKAEIALMATKPEKLAPSRQDIFQEQLAGIPEFMNLGPLFKSSEPVQLTEEETEYFVRCIKHTFTNHIVFQFDCTNTLNDQLLEKVTVQVEPSDSYEVLCCIPAPSLTYNQPGICYTLVRLPDDDSSAGTDPRKGRDAYVINSALPFERVNVCTRIWG
;
A
#
# COMPACT_ATOMS: atom_id res chain seq x y z
N MET A 1 -8.31 -15.38 -7.87
CA MET A 1 -8.96 -16.68 -8.16
C MET A 1 -8.57 -17.15 -9.56
N LYS A 2 -8.35 -18.45 -9.77
CA LYS A 2 -7.87 -19.00 -11.05
C LYS A 2 -8.98 -19.24 -12.11
N HIS A 3 -10.25 -19.37 -11.71
CA HIS A 3 -11.38 -19.61 -12.65
C HIS A 3 -12.68 -18.87 -12.27
N PRO A 4 -12.76 -17.53 -12.43
CA PRO A 4 -13.95 -16.75 -12.05
C PRO A 4 -15.24 -17.16 -12.79
N SER A 5 -15.12 -17.59 -14.04
CA SER A 5 -16.24 -18.02 -14.89
C SER A 5 -16.92 -19.31 -14.42
N ALA A 6 -16.18 -20.20 -13.74
CA ALA A 6 -16.73 -21.43 -13.19
C ALA A 6 -17.61 -21.17 -11.95
N VAL A 7 -17.34 -20.07 -11.23
CA VAL A 7 -18.06 -19.68 -10.00
C VAL A 7 -19.24 -18.75 -10.30
N THR A 8 -19.33 -18.19 -11.51
CA THR A 8 -20.41 -17.27 -11.91
C THR A 8 -21.80 -17.89 -11.76
N ALA A 9 -21.95 -19.21 -11.92
CA ALA A 9 -23.22 -19.90 -11.72
C ALA A 9 -23.75 -19.76 -10.27
N CYS A 10 -22.85 -19.66 -9.28
CA CYS A 10 -23.21 -19.49 -7.88
C CYS A 10 -23.57 -18.03 -7.52
N ASN A 11 -23.36 -17.06 -8.42
CA ASN A 11 -23.64 -15.65 -8.12
C ASN A 11 -25.12 -15.43 -7.80
N LEU A 12 -26.03 -16.18 -8.43
CA LEU A 12 -27.46 -16.04 -8.17
C LEU A 12 -27.85 -16.49 -6.75
N ASP A 13 -27.20 -17.54 -6.24
CA ASP A 13 -27.40 -18.02 -4.88
C ASP A 13 -26.75 -17.05 -3.87
N LEU A 14 -25.55 -16.54 -4.18
CA LEU A 14 -24.85 -15.57 -3.35
C LEU A 14 -25.60 -14.23 -3.23
N GLU A 15 -26.34 -13.81 -4.27
CA GLU A 15 -27.15 -12.59 -4.20
C GLU A 15 -28.26 -12.69 -3.15
N ASN A 16 -28.82 -13.88 -2.91
CA ASN A 16 -29.81 -14.09 -1.84
C ASN A 16 -29.18 -13.95 -0.44
N LEU A 17 -27.87 -14.20 -0.32
CA LEU A 17 -27.14 -14.09 0.94
C LEU A 17 -26.76 -12.64 1.29
N ILE A 18 -26.92 -11.67 0.38
CA ILE A 18 -26.69 -10.24 0.68
C ILE A 18 -27.65 -9.75 1.77
N THR A 19 -28.89 -10.26 1.77
CA THR A 19 -29.93 -9.90 2.75
C THR A 19 -29.95 -10.83 3.96
N ASP A 20 -28.90 -11.65 4.16
CA ASP A 20 -28.83 -12.56 5.30
C ASP A 20 -28.75 -11.76 6.62
N SER A 21 -29.44 -12.27 7.64
CA SER A 21 -29.42 -11.71 9.00
C SER A 21 -28.01 -11.67 9.61
N ASN A 22 -27.14 -12.60 9.21
CA ASN A 22 -25.75 -12.66 9.63
C ASN A 22 -24.88 -11.77 8.74
N ARG A 23 -24.41 -10.66 9.31
CA ARG A 23 -23.61 -9.65 8.61
C ARG A 23 -22.28 -10.18 8.09
N SER A 24 -21.68 -11.17 8.75
CA SER A 24 -20.46 -11.81 8.24
C SER A 24 -20.73 -12.62 6.97
N ILE A 25 -21.86 -13.34 6.91
CA ILE A 25 -22.28 -14.08 5.71
C ILE A 25 -22.57 -13.12 4.56
N ALA A 26 -23.36 -12.07 4.82
CA ALA A 26 -23.67 -11.05 3.82
C ALA A 26 -22.41 -10.34 3.30
N THR A 27 -21.45 -10.02 4.18
CA THR A 27 -20.17 -9.40 3.77
C THR A 27 -19.36 -10.34 2.87
N LEU A 28 -19.26 -11.62 3.22
CA LEU A 28 -18.56 -12.61 2.41
C LEU A 28 -19.24 -12.82 1.06
N ALA A 29 -20.58 -12.83 1.03
CA ALA A 29 -21.36 -12.91 -0.20
C ALA A 29 -21.08 -11.70 -1.10
N ILE A 30 -21.15 -10.48 -0.57
CA ILE A 30 -20.85 -9.24 -1.31
C ILE A 30 -19.41 -9.26 -1.84
N THR A 31 -18.43 -9.55 -0.99
CA THR A 31 -17.02 -9.55 -1.38
C THR A 31 -16.76 -10.59 -2.47
N THR A 32 -17.45 -11.73 -2.41
CA THR A 32 -17.36 -12.78 -3.44
C THR A 32 -18.01 -12.31 -4.72
N LEU A 33 -19.22 -11.75 -4.67
CA LEU A 33 -19.95 -11.21 -5.82
C LEU A 33 -19.20 -10.09 -6.52
N LEU A 34 -18.53 -9.21 -5.78
CA LEU A 34 -17.69 -8.17 -6.38
C LEU A 34 -16.48 -8.78 -7.11
N LYS A 35 -15.94 -9.91 -6.65
CA LYS A 35 -14.82 -10.60 -7.30
C LYS A 35 -15.26 -11.47 -8.50
N THR A 36 -16.44 -12.09 -8.43
CA THR A 36 -16.97 -13.03 -9.43
C THR A 36 -18.00 -12.40 -10.38
N GLY A 37 -18.40 -11.16 -10.13
CA GLY A 37 -19.38 -10.42 -10.91
C GLY A 37 -18.94 -10.20 -12.35
N SER A 38 -19.92 -10.17 -13.25
CA SER A 38 -19.78 -9.78 -14.66
C SER A 38 -20.05 -8.28 -14.82
N GLU A 39 -19.59 -7.70 -15.92
CA GLU A 39 -19.85 -6.28 -16.25
C GLU A 39 -21.35 -5.92 -16.21
N SER A 40 -22.21 -6.85 -16.63
CA SER A 40 -23.68 -6.69 -16.63
C SER A 40 -24.30 -6.65 -15.23
N SER A 41 -23.64 -7.22 -14.23
CA SER A 41 -24.15 -7.30 -12.85
C SER A 41 -23.76 -6.09 -11.98
N VAL A 42 -22.76 -5.32 -12.39
CA VAL A 42 -22.18 -4.22 -11.59
C VAL A 42 -23.25 -3.23 -11.12
N ASP A 43 -24.11 -2.76 -12.02
CA ASP A 43 -25.17 -1.79 -11.69
C ASP A 43 -26.14 -2.31 -10.62
N ARG A 44 -26.48 -3.60 -10.68
CA ARG A 44 -27.36 -4.25 -9.70
C ARG A 44 -26.65 -4.42 -8.36
N LEU A 45 -25.40 -4.90 -8.39
CA LEU A 45 -24.60 -5.13 -7.19
C LEU A 45 -24.38 -3.82 -6.43
N MET A 46 -23.99 -2.73 -7.10
CA MET A 46 -23.80 -1.42 -6.44
C MET A 46 -25.07 -0.95 -5.71
N LYS A 47 -26.25 -1.13 -6.32
CA LYS A 47 -27.53 -0.76 -5.68
C LYS A 47 -27.82 -1.58 -4.42
N GLN A 48 -27.58 -2.89 -4.47
CA GLN A 48 -27.82 -3.78 -3.32
C GLN A 48 -26.82 -3.54 -2.17
N ILE A 49 -25.58 -3.21 -2.51
CA ILE A 49 -24.51 -3.01 -1.53
C ILE A 49 -24.70 -1.67 -0.79
N SER A 50 -25.30 -0.66 -1.43
CA SER A 50 -25.49 0.68 -0.83
C SER A 50 -26.18 0.64 0.53
N SER A 51 -27.26 -0.14 0.68
CA SER A 51 -28.00 -0.24 1.95
C SER A 51 -27.27 -1.09 2.99
N PHE A 52 -26.43 -2.01 2.56
CA PHE A 52 -25.69 -2.90 3.45
C PHE A 52 -24.48 -2.19 4.08
N VAL A 53 -23.78 -1.39 3.28
CA VAL A 53 -22.51 -0.75 3.69
C VAL A 53 -22.70 0.22 4.85
N SER A 54 -23.86 0.87 4.96
CA SER A 54 -24.17 1.73 6.10
C SER A 54 -24.36 0.97 7.43
N GLU A 55 -24.55 -0.35 7.39
CA GLU A 55 -24.88 -1.18 8.57
C GLU A 55 -23.70 -2.00 9.10
N ILE A 56 -22.51 -1.89 8.49
CA ILE A 56 -21.31 -2.66 8.86
C ILE A 56 -20.19 -1.76 9.42
N SER A 57 -19.22 -2.37 10.10
CA SER A 57 -18.05 -1.66 10.65
C SER A 57 -17.12 -1.17 9.54
N ASP A 58 -16.33 -0.13 9.85
CA ASP A 58 -15.41 0.49 8.89
C ASP A 58 -14.36 -0.50 8.36
N GLU A 59 -13.92 -1.47 9.17
CA GLU A 59 -13.03 -2.55 8.73
C GLU A 59 -13.61 -3.32 7.54
N PHE A 60 -14.90 -3.68 7.60
CA PHE A 60 -15.58 -4.36 6.51
C PHE A 60 -15.85 -3.40 5.34
N LYS A 61 -16.14 -2.12 5.60
CA LYS A 61 -16.30 -1.13 4.53
C LYS A 61 -15.01 -0.97 3.73
N VAL A 62 -13.83 -0.98 4.36
CA VAL A 62 -12.53 -0.95 3.68
C VAL A 62 -12.39 -2.14 2.72
N VAL A 63 -12.76 -3.35 3.14
CA VAL A 63 -12.73 -4.55 2.28
C VAL A 63 -13.65 -4.40 1.07
N VAL A 64 -14.84 -3.82 1.25
CA VAL A 64 -15.77 -3.54 0.15
C VAL A 64 -15.16 -2.55 -0.84
N VAL A 65 -14.55 -1.46 -0.36
CA VAL A 65 -13.88 -0.45 -1.21
C VAL A 65 -12.73 -1.06 -2.00
N GLN A 66 -11.91 -1.92 -1.39
CA GLN A 66 -10.84 -2.63 -2.09
C GLN A 66 -11.38 -3.54 -3.21
N ALA A 67 -12.51 -4.20 -2.97
CA ALA A 67 -13.16 -5.02 -4.00
C ALA A 67 -13.73 -4.17 -5.15
N ILE A 68 -14.26 -2.97 -4.85
CA ILE A 68 -14.70 -2.00 -5.87
C ILE A 68 -13.52 -1.47 -6.68
N SER A 69 -12.38 -1.18 -6.04
CA SER A 69 -11.17 -0.75 -6.73
C SER A 69 -10.71 -1.79 -7.77
N ALA A 70 -10.71 -3.07 -7.40
CA ALA A 70 -10.39 -4.16 -8.32
C ALA A 70 -11.41 -4.28 -9.48
N LEU A 71 -12.68 -3.98 -9.23
CA LEU A 71 -13.70 -3.92 -10.28
C LEU A 71 -13.52 -2.74 -11.23
N CYS A 72 -13.08 -1.58 -10.73
CA CYS A 72 -12.76 -0.42 -11.57
C CYS A 72 -11.68 -0.80 -12.60
N GLN A 73 -10.58 -1.39 -12.13
CA GLN A 73 -9.50 -1.87 -13.01
C GLN A 73 -9.98 -2.91 -14.02
N LYS A 74 -10.94 -3.77 -13.64
CA LYS A 74 -11.46 -4.83 -14.51
C LYS A 74 -12.49 -4.33 -15.54
N TYR A 75 -13.29 -3.32 -15.20
CA TYR A 75 -14.40 -2.83 -16.02
C TYR A 75 -14.38 -1.30 -16.20
N PRO A 76 -13.46 -0.76 -17.01
CA PRO A 76 -13.30 0.70 -17.19
C PRO A 76 -14.56 1.42 -17.68
N ARG A 77 -15.40 0.75 -18.49
CA ARG A 77 -16.67 1.29 -19.01
C ARG A 77 -17.71 1.54 -17.91
N LYS A 78 -17.52 0.96 -16.73
CA LYS A 78 -18.42 1.11 -15.58
C LYS A 78 -17.91 2.13 -14.56
N HIS A 79 -16.80 2.82 -14.82
CA HIS A 79 -16.22 3.81 -13.91
C HIS A 79 -17.22 4.87 -13.46
N SER A 80 -18.10 5.35 -14.34
CA SER A 80 -19.13 6.34 -13.97
C SER A 80 -20.02 5.85 -12.81
N VAL A 81 -20.51 4.61 -12.89
CA VAL A 81 -21.38 4.00 -11.86
C VAL A 81 -20.61 3.79 -10.56
N MET A 82 -19.39 3.27 -10.64
CA MET A 82 -18.55 3.03 -9.46
C MET A 82 -18.11 4.33 -8.80
N MET A 83 -17.81 5.37 -9.57
CA MET A 83 -17.44 6.70 -9.08
C MET A 83 -18.60 7.35 -8.31
N THR A 84 -19.82 7.31 -8.85
CA THR A 84 -21.00 7.82 -8.13
C THR A 84 -21.22 7.06 -6.84
N PHE A 85 -21.03 5.74 -6.85
CA PHE A 85 -21.16 4.91 -5.65
C PHE A 85 -20.11 5.27 -4.58
N LEU A 86 -18.83 5.35 -4.97
CA LEU A 86 -17.73 5.77 -4.10
C LEU A 86 -17.94 7.19 -3.55
N SER A 87 -18.47 8.12 -4.36
CA SER A 87 -18.76 9.47 -3.90
C SER A 87 -19.85 9.50 -2.83
N ASN A 88 -20.90 8.69 -2.95
CA ASN A 88 -21.94 8.62 -1.93
C ASN A 88 -21.36 8.07 -0.62
N MET A 89 -20.59 6.97 -0.72
CA MET A 89 -19.86 6.39 0.41
C MET A 89 -18.89 7.37 1.08
N LEU A 90 -18.27 8.26 0.30
CA LEU A 90 -17.35 9.28 0.79
C LEU A 90 -18.07 10.40 1.57
N ARG A 91 -19.37 10.63 1.34
CA ARG A 91 -20.17 11.62 2.07
C ARG A 91 -20.69 11.08 3.40
N ASP A 92 -21.00 9.79 3.46
CA ASP A 92 -21.53 9.14 4.67
C ASP A 92 -20.52 9.08 5.81
N ASP A 93 -20.96 9.06 7.08
CA ASP A 93 -20.05 8.98 8.22
C ASP A 93 -19.13 7.75 8.18
N GLY A 94 -17.87 7.95 8.61
CA GLY A 94 -16.91 6.87 8.77
C GLY A 94 -15.51 7.37 9.09
N GLY A 95 -14.70 6.47 9.65
CA GLY A 95 -13.36 6.76 10.13
C GLY A 95 -12.31 6.91 9.03
N PHE A 96 -11.12 7.33 9.48
CA PHE A 96 -10.02 7.73 8.60
C PHE A 96 -9.62 6.66 7.58
N GLU A 97 -9.38 5.41 8.00
CA GLU A 97 -8.91 4.34 7.09
C GLU A 97 -9.94 4.00 6.00
N TYR A 98 -11.23 4.07 6.34
CA TYR A 98 -12.31 3.89 5.38
C TYR A 98 -12.36 5.04 4.36
N LYS A 99 -12.33 6.29 4.83
CA LYS A 99 -12.28 7.48 3.96
C LYS A 99 -11.06 7.48 3.06
N ARG A 100 -9.89 7.14 3.62
CA ARG A 100 -8.62 7.00 2.91
C ARG A 100 -8.73 5.98 1.78
N ALA A 101 -9.28 4.79 2.05
CA ALA A 101 -9.45 3.76 1.03
C ALA A 101 -10.32 4.26 -0.14
N ILE A 102 -11.39 5.02 0.14
CA ILE A 102 -12.26 5.58 -0.90
C ILE A 102 -11.52 6.64 -1.73
N VAL A 103 -10.85 7.58 -1.06
CA VAL A 103 -10.08 8.64 -1.73
C VAL A 103 -9.00 8.03 -2.62
N ASP A 104 -8.29 7.01 -2.14
CA ASP A 104 -7.25 6.31 -2.90
C ASP A 104 -7.83 5.61 -4.14
N CYS A 105 -9.00 4.99 -4.01
CA CYS A 105 -9.71 4.39 -5.12
C CYS A 105 -10.13 5.45 -6.16
N ILE A 106 -10.69 6.59 -5.73
CA ILE A 106 -11.08 7.68 -6.64
C ILE A 106 -9.85 8.26 -7.35
N ILE A 107 -8.73 8.45 -6.64
CA ILE A 107 -7.47 8.92 -7.23
C ILE A 107 -7.00 7.96 -8.33
N SER A 108 -6.95 6.66 -8.07
CA SER A 108 -6.57 5.66 -9.07
C SER A 108 -7.47 5.74 -10.31
N ILE A 109 -8.79 5.87 -10.14
CA ILE A 109 -9.71 6.01 -11.28
C ILE A 109 -9.44 7.31 -12.08
N VAL A 110 -9.17 8.42 -11.40
CA VAL A 110 -8.89 9.73 -12.03
C VAL A 110 -7.57 9.70 -12.82
N GLU A 111 -6.56 8.99 -12.32
CA GLU A 111 -5.26 8.86 -12.98
C GLU A 111 -5.31 7.89 -14.17
N GLU A 112 -6.10 6.82 -14.09
CA GLU A 112 -6.17 5.78 -15.12
C GLU A 112 -7.19 6.09 -16.23
N ASN A 113 -8.27 6.84 -15.95
CA ASN A 113 -9.33 7.12 -16.92
C ASN A 113 -9.58 8.63 -17.12
N PRO A 114 -9.15 9.22 -18.25
CA PRO A 114 -9.41 10.62 -18.60
C PRO A 114 -10.89 11.00 -18.64
N GLU A 115 -11.79 10.11 -19.02
CA GLU A 115 -13.24 10.39 -19.13
C GLU A 115 -13.88 10.58 -17.74
N SER A 116 -13.34 9.91 -16.73
CA SER A 116 -13.84 10.00 -15.34
C SER A 116 -13.18 11.12 -14.53
N LYS A 117 -12.17 11.79 -15.10
CA LYS A 117 -11.34 12.78 -14.42
C LYS A 117 -12.15 13.95 -13.85
N GLU A 118 -13.00 14.58 -14.66
CA GLU A 118 -13.78 15.74 -14.20
C GLU A 118 -14.79 15.38 -13.10
N ALA A 119 -15.41 14.20 -13.19
CA ALA A 119 -16.33 13.72 -12.18
C ALA A 119 -15.60 13.41 -10.86
N GLY A 120 -14.50 12.67 -10.91
CA GLY A 120 -13.72 12.33 -9.73
C GLY A 120 -13.15 13.57 -9.02
N LEU A 121 -12.59 14.53 -9.78
CA LEU A 121 -12.13 15.79 -9.20
C LEU A 121 -13.26 16.61 -8.58
N ALA A 122 -14.45 16.61 -9.17
CA ALA A 122 -15.61 17.31 -8.59
C ALA A 122 -16.04 16.70 -7.25
N HIS A 123 -16.12 15.37 -7.15
CA HIS A 123 -16.46 14.68 -5.91
C HIS A 123 -15.41 14.92 -4.80
N LEU A 124 -14.13 14.92 -5.16
CA LEU A 124 -13.06 15.21 -4.20
C LEU A 124 -13.05 16.68 -3.77
N CYS A 125 -13.39 17.62 -4.66
CA CYS A 125 -13.54 19.04 -4.32
C CYS A 125 -14.64 19.26 -3.28
N GLU A 126 -15.79 18.61 -3.45
CA GLU A 126 -16.89 18.69 -2.50
C GLU A 126 -16.50 18.07 -1.16
N PHE A 127 -15.81 16.93 -1.17
CA PHE A 127 -15.37 16.29 0.08
C PHE A 127 -14.41 17.17 0.89
N ILE A 128 -13.46 17.86 0.25
CA ILE A 128 -12.54 18.75 0.98
C ILE A 128 -13.22 20.02 1.52
N GLU A 129 -14.49 20.29 1.22
CA GLU A 129 -15.19 21.44 1.80
C GLU A 129 -15.44 21.29 3.30
N ASP A 130 -15.75 20.07 3.73
CA ASP A 130 -16.08 19.73 5.11
C ASP A 130 -15.20 18.56 5.63
N CYS A 131 -13.99 18.42 5.09
CA CYS A 131 -13.08 17.34 5.47
C CYS A 131 -12.36 17.65 6.79
N GLU A 132 -12.57 16.81 7.80
CA GLU A 132 -11.89 16.91 9.09
C GLU A 132 -10.48 16.28 9.11
N HIS A 133 -10.10 15.53 8.06
CA HIS A 133 -8.84 14.79 8.01
C HIS A 133 -7.76 15.53 7.23
N THR A 134 -6.83 16.17 7.95
CA THR A 134 -5.68 16.91 7.38
C THR A 134 -4.91 16.11 6.30
N VAL A 135 -4.64 14.82 6.56
CA VAL A 135 -3.89 13.96 5.62
C VAL A 135 -4.67 13.75 4.32
N LEU A 136 -6.00 13.63 4.36
CA LEU A 136 -6.81 13.44 3.16
C LEU A 136 -6.96 14.76 2.40
N ALA A 137 -7.21 15.87 3.10
CA ALA A 137 -7.31 17.19 2.50
C ALA A 137 -6.01 17.57 1.76
N THR A 138 -4.84 17.35 2.38
CA THR A 138 -3.54 17.63 1.75
C THR A 138 -3.28 16.73 0.54
N LYS A 139 -3.64 15.43 0.60
CA LYS A 139 -3.53 14.49 -0.53
C LYS A 139 -4.42 14.90 -1.71
N ILE A 140 -5.66 15.31 -1.45
CA ILE A 140 -6.58 15.78 -2.49
C ILE A 140 -6.10 17.11 -3.10
N LEU A 141 -5.63 18.05 -2.29
CA LEU A 141 -5.06 19.30 -2.79
C LEU A 141 -3.84 19.05 -3.69
N HIS A 142 -3.00 18.08 -3.33
CA HIS A 142 -1.89 17.66 -4.18
C HIS A 142 -2.37 17.14 -5.54
N LEU A 143 -3.38 16.26 -5.56
CA LEU A 143 -4.01 15.77 -6.78
C LEU A 143 -4.61 16.91 -7.60
N LEU A 144 -5.36 17.82 -6.98
CA LEU A 144 -5.96 18.98 -7.65
C LEU A 144 -4.89 19.85 -8.30
N GLY A 145 -3.76 20.08 -7.64
CA GLY A 145 -2.63 20.78 -8.23
C GLY A 145 -1.99 20.05 -9.42
N LYS A 146 -2.02 18.71 -9.44
CA LYS A 146 -1.46 17.88 -10.51
C LYS A 146 -2.38 17.78 -11.74
N GLU A 147 -3.66 17.50 -11.51
CA GLU A 147 -4.64 17.18 -12.56
C GLU A 147 -5.57 18.35 -12.91
N GLY A 148 -5.90 19.20 -11.94
CA GLY A 148 -6.81 20.33 -12.12
C GLY A 148 -6.37 21.33 -13.21
N PRO A 149 -5.08 21.71 -13.33
CA PRO A 149 -4.62 22.61 -14.38
C PRO A 149 -4.81 22.07 -15.80
N ARG A 150 -4.92 20.73 -15.95
CA ARG A 150 -5.04 20.02 -17.24
C ARG A 150 -6.49 19.82 -17.70
N THR A 151 -7.45 20.24 -16.88
CA THR A 151 -8.87 20.10 -17.20
C THR A 151 -9.33 21.16 -18.20
N PRO A 152 -10.49 20.98 -18.87
CA PRO A 152 -11.01 21.96 -19.82
C PRO A 152 -11.31 23.34 -19.18
N VAL A 153 -11.67 23.36 -17.90
CA VAL A 153 -12.01 24.60 -17.16
C VAL A 153 -11.24 24.65 -15.83
N PRO A 154 -9.93 24.97 -15.82
CA PRO A 154 -9.12 24.92 -14.60
C PRO A 154 -9.55 25.95 -13.55
N SER A 155 -10.10 27.09 -13.96
CA SER A 155 -10.53 28.16 -13.05
C SER A 155 -11.55 27.72 -12.00
N LYS A 156 -12.37 26.70 -12.30
CA LYS A 156 -13.39 26.19 -11.35
C LYS A 156 -12.77 25.63 -10.07
N TYR A 157 -11.58 25.04 -10.16
CA TYR A 157 -10.89 24.40 -9.03
C TYR A 157 -10.22 25.41 -8.09
N ILE A 158 -9.85 26.58 -8.60
CA ILE A 158 -9.14 27.61 -7.82
C ILE A 158 -9.96 28.03 -6.60
N ARG A 159 -11.29 28.15 -6.73
CA ARG A 159 -12.16 28.51 -5.61
C ARG A 159 -12.10 27.49 -4.48
N PHE A 160 -12.20 26.20 -4.79
CA PHE A 160 -12.14 25.14 -3.78
C PHE A 160 -10.77 25.14 -3.07
N ILE A 161 -9.68 25.33 -3.82
CA ILE A 161 -8.32 25.39 -3.26
C ILE A 161 -8.12 26.64 -2.40
N PHE A 162 -8.52 27.82 -2.89
CA PHE A 162 -8.29 29.07 -2.17
C PHE A 162 -9.11 29.18 -0.88
N ASN A 163 -10.33 28.64 -0.85
CA ASN A 163 -11.12 28.60 0.37
C ASN A 163 -10.40 27.83 1.50
N ARG A 164 -9.65 26.77 1.15
CA ARG A 164 -8.83 26.01 2.12
C ARG A 164 -7.67 26.84 2.67
N VAL A 165 -7.12 27.80 1.92
CA VAL A 165 -6.08 28.73 2.42
C VAL A 165 -6.60 29.59 3.57
N VAL A 166 -7.91 29.85 3.63
CA VAL A 166 -8.49 30.78 4.62
C VAL A 166 -9.06 30.04 5.84
N LEU A 167 -9.61 28.84 5.64
CA LEU A 167 -10.46 28.18 6.63
C LEU A 167 -9.80 27.02 7.38
N GLU A 168 -8.60 26.61 6.98
CA GLU A 168 -7.98 25.37 7.44
C GLU A 168 -6.69 25.59 8.24
N ASN A 169 -6.18 24.50 8.84
CA ASN A 169 -4.87 24.50 9.51
C ASN A 169 -3.71 24.72 8.53
N GLU A 170 -2.56 25.11 9.09
CA GLU A 170 -1.30 25.40 8.41
C GLU A 170 -0.88 24.34 7.38
N ALA A 171 -1.00 23.05 7.70
CA ALA A 171 -0.59 21.97 6.79
C ALA A 171 -1.46 21.93 5.52
N VAL A 172 -2.77 22.09 5.66
CA VAL A 172 -3.71 22.15 4.53
C VAL A 172 -3.50 23.43 3.73
N ARG A 173 -3.31 24.58 4.40
CA ARG A 173 -3.04 25.87 3.75
C ARG A 173 -1.75 25.82 2.92
N ALA A 174 -0.69 25.22 3.44
CA ALA A 174 0.59 25.06 2.74
C ALA A 174 0.45 24.14 1.50
N ALA A 175 -0.37 23.08 1.58
CA ALA A 175 -0.69 22.24 0.43
C ALA A 175 -1.50 23.00 -0.63
N ALA A 176 -2.46 23.83 -0.22
CA ALA A 176 -3.26 24.65 -1.12
C ALA A 176 -2.42 25.70 -1.87
N VAL A 177 -1.47 26.35 -1.19
CA VAL A 177 -0.49 27.26 -1.82
C VAL A 177 0.32 26.55 -2.90
N SER A 178 0.77 25.32 -2.64
CA SER A 178 1.48 24.49 -3.61
C SER A 178 0.62 24.14 -4.82
N ALA A 179 -0.66 23.82 -4.59
CA ALA A 179 -1.60 23.54 -5.66
C ALA A 179 -1.83 24.78 -6.54
N LEU A 180 -2.07 25.96 -5.94
CA LEU A 180 -2.23 27.22 -6.67
C LEU A 180 -1.01 27.54 -7.54
N ALA A 181 0.20 27.31 -7.03
CA ALA A 181 1.42 27.51 -7.80
C ALA A 181 1.46 26.66 -9.08
N LYS A 182 1.03 25.39 -9.01
CA LYS A 182 0.92 24.51 -10.19
C LYS A 182 -0.07 25.04 -11.23
N PHE A 183 -1.21 25.61 -10.80
CA PHE A 183 -2.15 26.28 -11.71
C PHE A 183 -1.51 27.49 -12.40
N GLY A 184 -0.80 28.35 -11.66
CA GLY A 184 -0.12 29.51 -12.23
C GLY A 184 1.01 29.14 -13.18
N ALA A 185 1.72 28.04 -12.88
CA ALA A 185 2.83 27.54 -13.69
C ALA A 185 2.39 26.95 -15.03
N GLN A 186 1.22 26.30 -15.06
CA GLN A 186 0.72 25.59 -16.24
C GLN A 186 -0.22 26.43 -17.11
N ASN A 187 -0.93 27.42 -16.52
CA ASN A 187 -1.96 28.19 -17.21
C ASN A 187 -1.66 29.69 -17.19
N GLU A 188 -1.09 30.21 -18.29
CA GLU A 188 -0.68 31.62 -18.41
C GLU A 188 -1.83 32.61 -18.22
N ASN A 189 -3.04 32.27 -18.66
CA ASN A 189 -4.24 33.10 -18.49
C ASN A 189 -4.67 33.25 -17.02
N LEU A 190 -4.34 32.25 -16.18
CA LEU A 190 -4.70 32.26 -14.75
C LEU A 190 -3.58 32.83 -13.88
N LEU A 191 -2.36 32.90 -14.41
CA LEU A 191 -1.18 33.38 -13.70
C LEU A 191 -1.39 34.74 -13.00
N PRO A 192 -1.95 35.79 -13.62
CA PRO A 192 -2.16 37.07 -12.92
C PRO A 192 -3.01 36.92 -11.66
N SER A 193 -4.10 36.15 -11.73
CA SER A 193 -4.97 35.87 -10.57
C SER A 193 -4.23 35.08 -9.51
N ILE A 194 -3.48 34.04 -9.89
CA ILE A 194 -2.69 33.22 -8.95
C ILE A 194 -1.63 34.05 -8.23
N LEU A 195 -0.92 34.96 -8.92
CA LEU A 195 0.07 35.83 -8.30
C LEU A 195 -0.56 36.70 -7.21
N VAL A 196 -1.77 37.23 -7.42
CA VAL A 196 -2.51 38.00 -6.40
C VAL A 196 -2.87 37.13 -5.20
N LEU A 197 -3.29 35.88 -5.41
CA LEU A 197 -3.59 34.95 -4.32
C LEU A 197 -2.34 34.62 -3.52
N LEU A 198 -1.22 34.32 -4.18
CA LEU A 198 0.06 34.02 -3.53
C LEU A 198 0.59 35.23 -2.74
N GLN A 199 0.47 36.45 -3.26
CA GLN A 199 0.83 37.66 -2.52
C GLN A 199 0.07 37.81 -1.20
N ARG A 200 -1.22 37.41 -1.18
CA ARG A 200 -2.00 37.40 0.08
C ARG A 200 -1.48 36.34 1.06
N CYS A 201 -1.08 35.18 0.55
CA CYS A 201 -0.52 34.10 1.36
C CYS A 201 0.85 34.45 1.96
N MET A 202 1.57 35.44 1.43
CA MET A 202 2.81 35.95 2.06
C MET A 202 2.56 36.64 3.40
N MET A 203 1.31 37.00 3.69
CA MET A 203 0.90 37.62 4.96
C MET A 203 0.26 36.59 5.92
N ASP A 204 0.41 35.30 5.63
CA ASP A 204 -0.08 34.23 6.51
C ASP A 204 0.58 34.29 7.89
N THR A 205 -0.09 33.78 8.93
CA THR A 205 0.46 33.71 10.28
C THR A 205 1.52 32.62 10.44
N ASP A 206 1.43 31.57 9.63
CA ASP A 206 2.36 30.44 9.62
C ASP A 206 3.58 30.70 8.72
N ASP A 207 4.78 30.36 9.20
CA ASP A 207 6.03 30.59 8.47
C ASP A 207 6.16 29.68 7.25
N GLU A 208 5.83 28.39 7.36
CA GLU A 208 5.88 27.46 6.23
C GLU A 208 4.93 27.89 5.09
N VAL A 209 3.72 28.36 5.41
CA VAL A 209 2.80 28.90 4.40
C VAL A 209 3.38 30.15 3.73
N ARG A 210 3.92 31.10 4.50
CA ARG A 210 4.52 32.34 3.97
C ARG A 210 5.74 32.06 3.09
N ASP A 211 6.63 31.19 3.53
CA ASP A 211 7.87 30.87 2.83
C ASP A 211 7.57 30.18 1.50
N ARG A 212 6.62 29.24 1.52
CA ARG A 212 6.17 28.55 0.32
C ARG A 212 5.47 29.49 -0.66
N ALA A 213 4.64 30.41 -0.18
CA ALA A 213 4.00 31.44 -1.00
C ALA A 213 5.04 32.38 -1.64
N THR A 214 6.00 32.85 -0.85
CA THR A 214 7.09 33.73 -1.30
C THR A 214 7.95 33.03 -2.35
N PHE A 215 8.32 31.77 -2.11
CA PHE A 215 9.09 30.97 -3.04
C PHE A 215 8.38 30.84 -4.40
N TYR A 216 7.13 30.37 -4.39
CA TYR A 216 6.38 30.17 -5.63
C TYR A 216 6.04 31.47 -6.35
N LEU A 217 5.77 32.56 -5.62
CA LEU A 217 5.55 33.86 -6.22
C LEU A 217 6.78 34.31 -7.01
N ASN A 218 7.97 34.21 -6.41
CA ASN A 218 9.23 34.60 -7.05
C ASN A 218 9.54 33.75 -8.28
N VAL A 219 9.33 32.42 -8.21
CA VAL A 219 9.53 31.51 -9.36
C VAL A 219 8.60 31.87 -10.51
N LEU A 220 7.31 32.06 -10.23
CA LEU A 220 6.29 32.36 -11.24
C LEU A 220 6.47 33.74 -11.88
N GLN A 221 6.96 34.73 -11.13
CA GLN A 221 7.25 36.07 -11.66
C GLN A 221 8.36 36.06 -12.73
N GLN A 222 9.27 35.08 -12.70
CA GLN A 222 10.30 34.95 -13.73
C GLN A 222 9.70 34.59 -15.10
N ARG A 223 8.48 34.01 -15.15
CA ARG A 223 7.81 33.56 -16.38
C ARG A 223 8.67 32.61 -17.22
N GLN A 224 9.50 31.81 -16.56
CA GLN A 224 10.40 30.86 -17.20
C GLN A 224 9.90 29.43 -17.00
N MET A 225 9.55 28.76 -18.10
CA MET A 225 9.03 27.39 -18.04
C MET A 225 10.04 26.39 -17.46
N ALA A 226 11.33 26.62 -17.65
CA ALA A 226 12.40 25.80 -17.08
C ALA A 226 12.45 25.88 -15.54
N LEU A 227 12.23 27.07 -14.97
CA LEU A 227 12.15 27.24 -13.52
C LEU A 227 10.87 26.59 -12.96
N ASN A 228 9.74 26.73 -13.65
CA ASN A 228 8.49 26.06 -13.28
C ASN A 228 8.66 24.53 -13.25
N ALA A 229 9.29 23.96 -14.28
CA ALA A 229 9.59 22.52 -14.32
C ALA A 229 10.44 22.08 -13.13
N THR A 230 11.51 22.81 -12.84
CA THR A 230 12.48 22.45 -11.81
C THR A 230 11.93 22.61 -10.39
N TYR A 231 11.18 23.68 -10.13
CA TYR A 231 10.85 24.10 -8.76
C TYR A 231 9.37 23.93 -8.38
N ILE A 232 8.48 23.71 -9.35
CA ILE A 232 7.02 23.59 -9.10
C ILE A 232 6.51 22.19 -9.46
N PHE A 233 6.92 21.66 -10.62
CA PHE A 233 6.43 20.36 -11.10
C PHE A 233 7.27 19.19 -10.61
N ASN A 234 8.58 19.32 -10.64
CA ASN A 234 9.49 18.27 -10.21
C ASN A 234 9.71 18.39 -8.70
N GLY A 235 9.16 17.44 -7.95
CA GLY A 235 9.48 17.28 -6.54
C GLY A 235 10.88 16.73 -6.33
N LEU A 236 11.23 16.49 -5.07
CA LEU A 236 12.47 15.84 -4.72
C LEU A 236 12.54 14.45 -5.40
N THR A 237 13.49 14.27 -6.31
CA THR A 237 13.63 13.04 -7.12
C THR A 237 14.48 11.98 -6.43
N VAL A 238 14.93 12.22 -5.19
CA VAL A 238 15.77 11.27 -4.45
C VAL A 238 14.93 10.26 -3.68
N SER A 239 15.44 9.04 -3.53
CA SER A 239 14.82 8.01 -2.69
C SER A 239 14.88 8.45 -1.24
N VAL A 240 13.75 8.52 -0.52
CA VAL A 240 13.74 8.87 0.92
C VAL A 240 14.57 7.88 1.74
N PRO A 241 14.43 6.55 1.58
CA PRO A 241 15.34 5.60 2.24
C PRO A 241 16.81 5.77 1.82
N GLY A 242 17.06 6.10 0.56
CA GLY A 242 18.41 6.38 0.07
C GLY A 242 19.01 7.64 0.72
N MET A 243 18.18 8.67 0.90
CA MET A 243 18.54 9.93 1.53
C MET A 243 18.83 9.74 3.01
N GLU A 244 17.97 9.00 3.71
CA GLU A 244 18.17 8.63 5.12
C GLU A 244 19.50 7.88 5.30
N LYS A 245 19.76 6.86 4.47
CA LYS A 245 21.02 6.10 4.53
C LYS A 245 22.24 6.99 4.25
N ALA A 246 22.16 7.85 3.24
CA ALA A 246 23.26 8.74 2.88
C ALA A 246 23.53 9.79 3.99
N LEU A 247 22.47 10.35 4.58
CA LEU A 247 22.58 11.29 5.70
C LEU A 247 23.14 10.60 6.96
N HIS A 248 22.67 9.39 7.27
CA HIS A 248 23.17 8.61 8.39
C HIS A 248 24.65 8.26 8.21
N GLN A 249 25.07 7.90 6.99
CA GLN A 249 26.48 7.69 6.70
C GLN A 249 27.29 8.98 6.89
N TYR A 250 26.77 10.12 6.45
CA TYR A 250 27.42 11.41 6.60
C TYR A 250 27.58 11.83 8.07
N THR A 251 26.64 11.45 8.95
CA THR A 251 26.78 11.71 10.40
C THR A 251 27.76 10.76 11.08
N LEU A 252 27.89 9.51 10.61
CA LEU A 252 28.85 8.53 11.11
C LEU A 252 30.29 8.83 10.65
N GLU A 253 30.45 9.32 9.42
CA GLU A 253 31.73 9.71 8.83
C GLU A 253 31.68 11.18 8.37
N PRO A 254 31.77 12.16 9.30
CA PRO A 254 31.69 13.56 8.97
C PRO A 254 32.81 13.96 8.01
N SER A 255 32.42 14.42 6.82
CA SER A 255 33.31 15.00 5.82
C SER A 255 33.42 16.50 6.04
N GLU A 256 34.58 17.10 5.73
CA GLU A 256 34.69 18.57 5.66
C GLU A 256 33.87 19.16 4.50
N LYS A 257 33.51 18.34 3.51
CA LYS A 257 32.61 18.77 2.42
C LYS A 257 31.16 18.63 2.88
N PRO A 258 30.33 19.68 2.74
CA PRO A 258 28.89 19.60 3.02
C PRO A 258 28.22 18.45 2.28
N PHE A 259 27.19 17.87 2.89
CA PHE A 259 26.37 16.83 2.28
C PHE A 259 25.81 17.30 0.93
N ASP A 260 26.07 16.53 -0.14
CA ASP A 260 25.55 16.82 -1.47
C ASP A 260 24.37 15.89 -1.78
N MET A 261 23.19 16.47 -1.98
CA MET A 261 21.97 15.74 -2.30
C MET A 261 22.06 14.99 -3.65
N LYS A 262 23.02 15.36 -4.53
CA LYS A 262 23.31 14.63 -5.77
C LYS A 262 23.96 13.27 -5.54
N SER A 263 24.49 13.01 -4.34
CA SER A 263 25.03 11.70 -3.98
C SER A 263 23.95 10.67 -3.67
N VAL A 264 22.71 11.11 -3.46
CA VAL A 264 21.59 10.24 -3.12
C VAL A 264 21.03 9.57 -4.36
N PRO A 265 20.80 8.24 -4.35
CA PRO A 265 20.13 7.55 -5.44
C PRO A 265 18.76 8.16 -5.76
N LEU A 266 18.44 8.29 -7.04
CA LEU A 266 17.12 8.72 -7.48
C LEU A 266 16.06 7.70 -7.01
N ALA A 267 14.86 8.19 -6.67
CA ALA A 267 13.70 7.36 -6.43
C ALA A 267 13.39 6.60 -7.72
N MET A 268 13.56 5.27 -7.70
CA MET A 268 12.95 4.43 -8.72
C MET A 268 11.44 4.64 -8.59
N ALA A 269 10.76 5.03 -9.68
CA ALA A 269 9.31 5.06 -9.70
C ALA A 269 8.77 3.73 -9.15
N PRO A 270 7.66 3.70 -8.39
CA PRO A 270 7.03 2.43 -8.05
C PRO A 270 6.70 1.74 -9.37
N VAL A 271 7.49 0.72 -9.69
CA VAL A 271 7.19 -0.20 -10.77
C VAL A 271 5.96 -0.92 -10.25
N PHE A 272 4.78 -0.49 -10.71
CA PHE A 272 3.63 -1.37 -10.76
C PHE A 272 4.16 -2.67 -11.38
N GLU A 273 4.14 -3.76 -10.62
CA GLU A 273 4.47 -5.09 -11.11
C GLU A 273 3.47 -5.45 -12.20
N GLN A 274 3.71 -4.94 -13.40
CA GLN A 274 3.04 -5.36 -14.61
C GLN A 274 3.57 -6.76 -14.86
N LYS A 275 2.71 -7.75 -14.59
CA LYS A 275 2.88 -9.12 -15.03
C LYS A 275 3.33 -9.12 -16.49
N ALA A 276 4.60 -9.43 -16.72
CA ALA A 276 5.13 -9.64 -18.04
C ALA A 276 4.48 -10.90 -18.62
N GLU A 277 3.60 -10.72 -19.60
CA GLU A 277 3.23 -11.75 -20.54
C GLU A 277 4.47 -12.14 -21.34
N ILE A 278 4.78 -13.44 -21.33
CA ILE A 278 5.94 -14.01 -22.01
C ILE A 278 5.65 -14.06 -23.50
N ALA A 279 6.20 -13.09 -24.25
CA ALA A 279 6.41 -13.23 -25.69
C ALA A 279 7.74 -13.95 -25.93
N LEU A 280 7.66 -15.08 -26.65
CA LEU A 280 8.78 -15.91 -27.07
C LEU A 280 9.72 -15.13 -28.01
N MET A 281 11.04 -15.13 -27.75
CA MET A 281 12.07 -15.28 -28.80
C MET A 281 13.51 -15.50 -28.24
N ALA A 282 14.12 -16.56 -28.78
CA ALA A 282 15.52 -17.02 -28.87
C ALA A 282 16.69 -16.26 -28.20
N THR A 283 17.28 -16.96 -27.21
CA THR A 283 18.71 -17.24 -26.92
C THR A 283 19.84 -16.27 -27.31
N LYS A 284 20.50 -15.71 -26.27
CA LYS A 284 21.97 -15.68 -26.11
C LYS A 284 22.32 -15.72 -24.60
N PRO A 285 23.45 -16.35 -24.17
CA PRO A 285 23.67 -16.65 -22.77
C PRO A 285 24.35 -15.48 -22.03
N GLU A 286 23.64 -14.88 -21.08
CA GLU A 286 24.20 -14.01 -20.05
C GLU A 286 24.19 -14.75 -18.70
N LYS A 287 25.25 -14.57 -17.91
CA LYS A 287 25.43 -15.19 -16.59
C LYS A 287 24.24 -14.82 -15.69
N LEU A 288 23.47 -15.83 -15.31
CA LEU A 288 22.34 -15.74 -14.40
C LEU A 288 22.81 -15.24 -13.02
N ALA A 289 22.29 -14.10 -12.59
CA ALA A 289 22.29 -13.74 -11.17
C ALA A 289 21.47 -14.81 -10.41
N PRO A 290 21.92 -15.25 -9.21
CA PRO A 290 21.20 -16.27 -8.45
C PRO A 290 19.79 -15.77 -8.14
N SER A 291 18.80 -16.64 -8.34
CA SER A 291 17.42 -16.30 -8.00
C SER A 291 17.29 -16.15 -6.48
N ARG A 292 16.29 -15.39 -6.02
CA ARG A 292 16.00 -15.22 -4.59
C ARG A 292 15.86 -16.56 -3.85
N GLN A 293 15.37 -17.59 -4.54
CA GLN A 293 15.22 -18.93 -3.99
C GLN A 293 16.58 -19.65 -3.83
N ASP A 294 17.53 -19.43 -4.74
CA ASP A 294 18.89 -19.96 -4.64
C ASP A 294 19.64 -19.35 -3.45
N ILE A 295 19.44 -18.04 -3.22
CA ILE A 295 20.02 -17.33 -2.07
C ILE A 295 19.52 -17.92 -0.75
N PHE A 296 18.21 -18.13 -0.61
CA PHE A 296 17.63 -18.73 0.60
C PHE A 296 18.04 -20.20 0.78
N GLN A 297 18.14 -20.96 -0.32
CA GLN A 297 18.63 -22.34 -0.27
C GLN A 297 20.06 -22.40 0.27
N GLU A 298 20.95 -21.51 -0.18
CA GLU A 298 22.34 -21.43 0.27
C GLU A 298 22.43 -21.00 1.75
N GLN A 299 21.67 -19.98 2.14
CA GLN A 299 21.63 -19.49 3.53
C GLN A 299 21.15 -20.57 4.51
N LEU A 300 20.03 -21.26 4.20
CA LEU A 300 19.48 -22.30 5.06
C LEU A 300 20.35 -23.55 5.11
N ALA A 301 21.05 -23.89 4.01
CA ALA A 301 22.00 -25.00 3.99
C ALA A 301 23.23 -24.76 4.88
N GLY A 302 23.57 -23.50 5.15
CA GLY A 302 24.64 -23.13 6.08
C GLY A 302 24.30 -23.36 7.56
N ILE A 303 23.05 -23.69 7.90
CA ILE A 303 22.59 -23.88 9.28
C ILE A 303 22.67 -25.38 9.63
N PRO A 304 23.49 -25.79 10.62
CA PRO A 304 23.70 -27.20 10.97
C PRO A 304 22.41 -27.98 11.26
N GLU A 305 21.45 -27.34 11.92
CA GLU A 305 20.15 -27.92 12.28
C GLU A 305 19.26 -28.23 11.05
N PHE A 306 19.55 -27.62 9.89
CA PHE A 306 18.74 -27.72 8.67
C PHE A 306 19.36 -28.59 7.57
N MET A 307 20.53 -29.20 7.80
CA MET A 307 21.25 -29.95 6.75
C MET A 307 20.46 -31.12 6.15
N ASN A 308 19.52 -31.70 6.91
CA ASN A 308 18.76 -32.89 6.49
C ASN A 308 17.34 -32.57 5.98
N LEU A 309 16.99 -31.30 5.75
CA LEU A 309 15.64 -30.91 5.29
C LEU A 309 15.41 -31.17 3.79
N GLY A 310 16.47 -31.36 3.01
CA GLY A 310 16.42 -31.54 1.57
C GLY A 310 16.28 -30.21 0.81
N PRO A 311 15.89 -30.24 -0.48
CA PRO A 311 15.76 -29.03 -1.29
C PRO A 311 14.57 -28.17 -0.85
N LEU A 312 14.80 -26.86 -0.81
CA LEU A 312 13.81 -25.82 -0.55
C LEU A 312 12.79 -25.80 -1.69
N PHE A 313 11.55 -26.15 -1.38
CA PHE A 313 10.46 -26.16 -2.35
C PHE A 313 10.04 -24.75 -2.74
N LYS A 314 9.83 -23.87 -1.74
CA LYS A 314 9.41 -22.48 -1.95
C LYS A 314 9.61 -21.64 -0.69
N SER A 315 9.91 -20.35 -0.87
CA SER A 315 9.83 -19.33 0.19
C SER A 315 8.64 -18.40 -0.06
N SER A 316 7.97 -17.94 1.01
CA SER A 316 6.93 -16.91 0.92
C SER A 316 7.51 -15.51 0.78
N GLU A 317 6.66 -14.53 0.52
CA GLU A 317 6.99 -13.14 0.82
C GLU A 317 7.02 -12.92 2.34
N PRO A 318 7.76 -11.90 2.85
CA PRO A 318 7.76 -11.55 4.25
C PRO A 318 6.39 -11.05 4.70
N VAL A 319 5.92 -11.53 5.84
CA VAL A 319 4.68 -11.10 6.50
C VAL A 319 5.03 -10.41 7.81
N GLN A 320 4.54 -9.19 8.01
CA GLN A 320 4.74 -8.45 9.26
C GLN A 320 3.91 -9.06 10.37
N LEU A 321 4.53 -9.32 11.54
CA LEU A 321 3.90 -9.94 12.70
C LEU A 321 3.67 -8.98 13.86
N THR A 322 4.43 -7.87 13.95
CA THR A 322 4.27 -6.85 14.99
C THR A 322 4.01 -5.48 14.37
N GLU A 323 3.34 -4.60 15.12
CA GLU A 323 3.11 -3.21 14.73
C GLU A 323 4.41 -2.40 14.79
N GLU A 324 4.51 -1.34 13.99
CA GLU A 324 5.74 -0.53 13.83
C GLU A 324 6.16 0.20 15.11
N GLU A 325 5.26 0.37 16.08
CA GLU A 325 5.49 1.10 17.35
C GLU A 325 5.72 0.19 18.58
N THR A 326 5.83 -1.14 18.37
CA THR A 326 6.10 -2.08 19.47
C THR A 326 7.59 -2.11 19.85
N GLU A 327 7.92 -2.74 20.99
CA GLU A 327 9.28 -2.88 21.53
C GLU A 327 10.24 -3.68 20.63
N TYR A 328 9.70 -4.38 19.62
CA TYR A 328 10.46 -5.09 18.61
C TYR A 328 9.66 -5.22 17.31
N PHE A 329 10.34 -5.04 16.19
CA PHE A 329 9.76 -5.21 14.88
C PHE A 329 10.07 -6.61 14.33
N VAL A 330 9.06 -7.41 13.98
CA VAL A 330 9.24 -8.80 13.50
C VAL A 330 8.52 -9.02 12.17
N ARG A 331 9.26 -9.54 11.19
CA ARG A 331 8.70 -10.09 9.94
C ARG A 331 9.02 -11.57 9.82
N CYS A 332 8.10 -12.35 9.26
CA CYS A 332 8.24 -13.78 9.09
C CYS A 332 8.27 -14.18 7.61
N ILE A 333 9.23 -15.02 7.25
CA ILE A 333 9.32 -15.68 5.94
C ILE A 333 9.16 -17.18 6.16
N LYS A 334 8.24 -17.80 5.40
CA LYS A 334 7.98 -19.23 5.45
C LYS A 334 8.76 -19.96 4.36
N HIS A 335 9.64 -20.86 4.74
CA HIS A 335 10.40 -21.72 3.86
C HIS A 335 9.84 -23.15 3.93
N THR A 336 9.29 -23.64 2.81
CA THR A 336 8.65 -24.95 2.74
C THR A 336 9.62 -25.98 2.16
N PHE A 337 9.79 -27.09 2.86
CA PHE A 337 10.50 -28.30 2.44
C PHE A 337 9.51 -29.45 2.29
N THR A 338 9.98 -30.65 1.92
CA THR A 338 9.12 -31.81 1.67
C THR A 338 8.29 -32.21 2.89
N ASN A 339 8.92 -32.30 4.08
CA ASN A 339 8.28 -32.76 5.32
C ASN A 339 8.35 -31.71 6.44
N HIS A 340 8.87 -30.52 6.15
CA HIS A 340 9.18 -29.51 7.16
C HIS A 340 8.86 -28.11 6.67
N ILE A 341 8.63 -27.20 7.61
CA ILE A 341 8.55 -25.77 7.37
C ILE A 341 9.55 -25.08 8.31
N VAL A 342 10.39 -24.21 7.75
CA VAL A 342 11.23 -23.30 8.53
C VAL A 342 10.59 -21.92 8.51
N PHE A 343 10.33 -21.35 9.67
CA PHE A 343 9.96 -19.95 9.84
C PHE A 343 11.22 -19.15 10.14
N GLN A 344 11.58 -18.25 9.25
CA GLN A 344 12.61 -17.24 9.46
C GLN A 344 11.94 -15.99 10.02
N PHE A 345 12.44 -15.50 11.15
CA PHE A 345 11.98 -14.25 11.74
C PHE A 345 13.10 -13.21 11.65
N ASP A 346 12.86 -12.16 10.88
CA ASP A 346 13.69 -10.97 10.84
C ASP A 346 13.22 -10.06 11.98
N CYS A 347 14.02 -9.97 13.03
CA CYS A 347 13.72 -9.25 14.25
C CYS A 347 14.61 -8.00 14.38
N THR A 348 14.02 -6.84 14.66
CA THR A 348 14.73 -5.60 14.95
C THR A 348 14.34 -5.12 16.34
N ASN A 349 15.33 -4.85 17.19
CA ASN A 349 15.12 -4.21 18.49
C ASN A 349 14.86 -2.71 18.30
N THR A 350 13.71 -2.21 18.75
CA THR A 350 13.34 -0.79 18.66
C THR A 350 13.57 -0.03 19.99
N LEU A 351 14.03 -0.71 21.04
CA LEU A 351 14.41 -0.12 22.31
C LEU A 351 15.88 0.34 22.27
N ASN A 352 16.12 1.63 22.49
CA ASN A 352 17.45 2.24 22.37
C ASN A 352 18.33 2.07 23.62
N ASP A 353 17.74 1.69 24.74
CA ASP A 353 18.35 1.54 26.06
C ASP A 353 18.51 0.07 26.49
N GLN A 354 18.09 -0.89 25.65
CA GLN A 354 18.11 -2.31 25.97
C GLN A 354 18.85 -3.13 24.91
N LEU A 355 19.62 -4.12 25.37
CA LEU A 355 20.20 -5.16 24.53
C LEU A 355 19.35 -6.43 24.66
N LEU A 356 18.80 -6.93 23.55
CA LEU A 356 18.05 -8.19 23.57
C LEU A 356 19.00 -9.34 23.28
N GLU A 357 19.09 -10.31 24.19
CA GLU A 357 19.92 -11.50 23.99
C GLU A 357 19.07 -12.76 23.82
N LYS A 358 19.56 -13.68 23.00
CA LYS A 358 18.95 -14.99 22.72
C LYS A 358 17.48 -14.87 22.33
N VAL A 359 17.20 -13.97 21.38
CA VAL A 359 15.83 -13.67 20.92
C VAL A 359 15.29 -14.86 20.17
N THR A 360 14.13 -15.35 20.60
CA THR A 360 13.40 -16.46 19.97
C THR A 360 11.97 -16.04 19.73
N VAL A 361 11.36 -16.61 18.70
CA VAL A 361 9.93 -16.45 18.44
C VAL A 361 9.26 -17.81 18.66
N GLN A 362 8.45 -17.90 19.71
CA GLN A 362 7.66 -19.07 20.01
C GLN A 362 6.48 -19.15 19.03
N VAL A 363 6.35 -20.32 18.42
CA VAL A 363 5.27 -20.65 17.50
C VAL A 363 4.43 -21.71 18.19
N GLU A 364 3.15 -21.43 18.39
CA GLU A 364 2.18 -22.41 18.91
C GLU A 364 1.44 -23.07 17.74
N PRO A 365 1.83 -24.30 17.34
CA PRO A 365 1.13 -25.05 16.30
C PRO A 365 -0.27 -25.48 16.75
N SER A 366 -1.20 -25.53 15.80
CA SER A 366 -2.42 -26.34 15.95
C SER A 366 -2.07 -27.83 16.10
N ASP A 367 -2.99 -28.65 16.65
CA ASP A 367 -2.81 -30.05 17.12
C ASP A 367 -2.16 -31.06 16.13
N SER A 368 -1.82 -30.66 14.90
CA SER A 368 -1.24 -31.52 13.86
C SER A 368 0.19 -31.15 13.45
N TYR A 369 0.80 -30.09 14.01
CA TYR A 369 2.18 -29.70 13.68
C TYR A 369 3.09 -29.79 14.90
N GLU A 370 4.34 -30.23 14.70
CA GLU A 370 5.31 -30.41 15.79
C GLU A 370 6.49 -29.43 15.62
N VAL A 371 6.76 -28.60 16.63
CA VAL A 371 7.95 -27.72 16.65
C VAL A 371 9.17 -28.56 17.06
N LEU A 372 10.14 -28.69 16.16
CA LEU A 372 11.34 -29.52 16.38
C LEU A 372 12.47 -28.74 17.07
N CYS A 373 12.72 -27.50 16.66
CA CYS A 373 13.74 -26.66 17.29
C CYS A 373 13.50 -25.16 17.03
N CYS A 374 14.09 -24.33 17.89
CA CYS A 374 14.17 -22.88 17.74
C CYS A 374 15.63 -22.43 17.80
N ILE A 375 16.08 -21.69 16.81
CA ILE A 375 17.44 -21.14 16.71
C ILE A 375 17.36 -19.65 17.09
N PRO A 376 17.94 -19.23 18.22
CA PRO A 376 17.85 -17.85 18.67
C PRO A 376 18.75 -16.91 17.86
N ALA A 377 18.33 -15.65 17.71
CA ALA A 377 19.25 -14.57 17.36
C ALA A 377 20.14 -14.30 18.59
N PRO A 378 21.48 -14.39 18.49
CA PRO A 378 22.35 -14.30 19.66
C PRO A 378 22.19 -12.99 20.43
N SER A 379 22.10 -11.87 19.71
CA SER A 379 21.95 -10.53 20.26
C SER A 379 21.33 -9.59 19.22
N LEU A 380 20.41 -8.70 19.64
CA LEU A 380 19.83 -7.62 18.85
C LEU A 380 20.10 -6.28 19.53
N THR A 381 21.08 -5.54 19.01
CA THR A 381 21.32 -4.14 19.39
C THR A 381 20.26 -3.23 18.78
N TYR A 382 20.07 -2.05 19.37
CA TYR A 382 19.12 -1.05 18.87
C TYR A 382 19.25 -0.83 17.35
N ASN A 383 18.12 -0.96 16.66
CA ASN A 383 17.95 -0.72 15.22
C ASN A 383 18.85 -1.56 14.30
N GLN A 384 19.38 -2.69 14.79
CA GLN A 384 20.11 -3.68 13.97
C GLN A 384 19.26 -4.94 13.81
N PRO A 385 18.86 -5.31 12.58
CA PRO A 385 18.13 -6.55 12.33
C PRO A 385 18.98 -7.77 12.64
N GLY A 386 18.39 -8.78 13.26
CA GLY A 386 18.94 -10.12 13.39
C GLY A 386 17.90 -11.17 13.05
N ILE A 387 18.35 -12.40 12.89
CA ILE A 387 17.51 -13.48 12.38
C ILE A 387 17.44 -14.59 13.42
N CYS A 388 16.23 -15.06 13.69
CA CYS A 388 15.99 -16.30 14.43
C CYS A 388 15.10 -17.24 13.60
N TYR A 389 15.13 -18.53 13.91
CA TYR A 389 14.40 -19.54 13.15
C TYR A 389 13.60 -20.48 14.04
N THR A 390 12.47 -20.96 13.54
CA THR A 390 11.70 -22.06 14.15
C THR A 390 11.42 -23.13 13.10
N LEU A 391 11.83 -24.37 13.39
CA LEU A 391 11.62 -25.53 12.53
C LEU A 391 10.39 -26.32 12.99
N VAL A 392 9.49 -26.58 12.05
CA VAL A 392 8.24 -27.30 12.27
C VAL A 392 8.15 -28.50 11.35
N ARG A 393 7.75 -29.65 11.87
CA ARG A 393 7.44 -30.86 11.11
C ARG A 393 5.99 -30.82 10.64
N LEU A 394 5.77 -31.18 9.37
CA LEU A 394 4.44 -31.38 8.81
C LEU A 394 3.83 -32.70 9.34
N PRO A 395 2.50 -32.79 9.52
CA PRO A 395 1.85 -34.05 9.88
C PRO A 395 2.13 -35.14 8.84
N ASP A 396 2.32 -36.38 9.31
CA ASP A 396 2.40 -37.54 8.42
C ASP A 396 1.00 -37.77 7.82
N ASP A 397 0.88 -37.85 6.49
CA ASP A 397 -0.39 -38.05 5.78
C ASP A 397 -1.05 -39.37 6.26
N ASP A 398 -2.26 -39.28 6.84
CA ASP A 398 -3.06 -40.43 7.24
C ASP A 398 -3.47 -41.18 5.97
N SER A 399 -2.77 -42.28 5.68
CA SER A 399 -3.00 -43.15 4.54
C SER A 399 -4.20 -44.06 4.81
N SER A 400 -5.40 -43.45 4.91
CA SER A 400 -6.69 -44.15 4.95
C SER A 400 -7.71 -43.53 3.99
N ALA A 401 -7.31 -43.27 2.74
CA ALA A 401 -8.23 -43.11 1.63
C ALA A 401 -7.91 -44.16 0.56
N GLY A 402 -8.84 -45.10 0.38
CA GLY A 402 -8.69 -46.30 -0.42
C GLY A 402 -8.30 -46.06 -1.88
N THR A 403 -7.59 -47.05 -2.40
CA THR A 403 -7.23 -47.28 -3.80
C THR A 403 -8.33 -46.95 -4.81
N ASP A 404 -8.14 -45.89 -5.61
CA ASP A 404 -8.69 -45.78 -6.98
C ASP A 404 -7.62 -45.14 -7.90
N PRO A 405 -7.01 -45.87 -8.85
CA PRO A 405 -5.83 -45.42 -9.59
C PRO A 405 -6.16 -44.48 -10.78
N ARG A 406 -7.20 -43.63 -10.67
CA ARG A 406 -7.63 -42.73 -11.75
C ARG A 406 -7.82 -41.26 -11.38
N LYS A 407 -7.08 -40.76 -10.38
CA LYS A 407 -6.90 -39.32 -10.19
C LYS A 407 -5.43 -38.95 -10.36
N GLY A 408 -5.16 -38.17 -11.40
CA GLY A 408 -3.88 -37.50 -11.59
C GLY A 408 -3.54 -36.63 -10.38
N ARG A 409 -2.23 -36.46 -10.15
CA ARG A 409 -1.65 -35.65 -9.07
C ARG A 409 -2.21 -34.23 -9.10
N ASP A 410 -3.26 -33.98 -8.33
CA ASP A 410 -3.73 -32.62 -8.05
C ASP A 410 -2.83 -32.04 -6.95
N ALA A 411 -2.10 -31.00 -7.35
CA ALA A 411 -1.20 -30.24 -6.51
C ALA A 411 -1.93 -29.71 -5.26
N TYR A 412 -1.40 -30.04 -4.08
CA TYR A 412 -1.83 -29.44 -2.82
C TYR A 412 -1.76 -27.91 -2.93
N VAL A 413 -2.92 -27.28 -3.02
CA VAL A 413 -3.08 -25.84 -2.88
C VAL A 413 -2.96 -25.53 -1.39
N ILE A 414 -1.73 -25.28 -0.94
CA ILE A 414 -1.48 -24.83 0.43
C ILE A 414 -1.99 -23.39 0.55
N ASN A 415 -3.08 -23.23 1.30
CA ASN A 415 -3.69 -21.94 1.63
C ASN A 415 -2.68 -20.98 2.28
N SER A 416 -2.83 -19.69 2.00
CA SER A 416 -1.98 -18.58 2.46
C SER A 416 -2.23 -18.16 3.92
N ALA A 417 -2.94 -18.96 4.71
CA ALA A 417 -3.17 -18.70 6.13
C ALA A 417 -2.10 -19.44 6.95
N LEU A 418 -1.43 -18.72 7.85
CA LEU A 418 -0.53 -19.31 8.85
C LEU A 418 -1.37 -20.18 9.81
N PRO A 419 -1.10 -21.49 9.97
CA PRO A 419 -1.91 -22.41 10.78
C PRO A 419 -1.58 -22.34 12.28
N PHE A 420 -1.31 -21.15 12.82
CA PHE A 420 -0.84 -20.93 14.20
C PHE A 420 -1.83 -20.10 14.99
N GLU A 421 -2.07 -20.50 16.24
CA GLU A 421 -3.02 -19.84 17.13
C GLU A 421 -2.40 -18.60 17.79
N ARG A 422 -1.08 -18.62 18.07
CA ARG A 422 -0.34 -17.49 18.67
C ARG A 422 1.15 -17.49 18.28
N VAL A 423 1.73 -16.29 18.22
CA VAL A 423 3.17 -16.07 18.08
C VAL A 423 3.62 -15.13 19.21
N ASN A 424 4.56 -15.58 20.04
CA ASN A 424 5.11 -14.79 21.15
C ASN A 424 6.61 -14.60 20.98
N VAL A 425 7.10 -13.38 21.14
CA VAL A 425 8.55 -13.09 21.15
C VAL A 425 9.07 -13.28 22.56
N CYS A 426 10.11 -14.09 22.73
CA CYS A 426 10.75 -14.36 24.01
C CYS A 426 12.21 -13.92 23.98
N THR A 427 12.60 -13.09 24.95
CA THR A 427 13.95 -12.53 25.08
C THR A 427 14.43 -12.59 26.53
N ARG A 428 15.76 -12.57 26.73
CA ARG A 428 16.33 -12.21 28.03
C ARG A 428 16.72 -10.74 27.98
N ILE A 429 16.11 -9.94 28.84
CA ILE A 429 16.40 -8.52 28.99
C ILE A 429 17.49 -8.39 30.06
N TRP A 430 18.62 -7.79 29.70
CA TRP A 430 19.62 -7.33 30.65
C TRP A 430 19.59 -5.80 30.65
N GLY A 431 19.41 -5.22 31.84
CA GLY A 431 19.47 -3.78 32.08
C GLY A 431 20.86 -3.32 32.49
#